data_AF-A0A3B4TN12-F1
#
_entry.id   AF-A0A3B4TN12-F1
#
_cell.length_a   1.000
_cell.length_b   1.000
_cell.length_c   1.000
_cell.angle_alpha   90.00
_cell.angle_beta   90.00
_cell.angle_gamma   90.00
#
_symmetry.space_group_name_H-M   'P 1'
#
loop_
_entity.id
_entity.type
_entity.pdbx_description
1 polymer ?
#
loop_
_entity_poly.entity_id
_entity_poly.type
_entity_poly.pdbx_seq_one_letter_code
_entity_poly.pdbx_strand_id
1 'polypeptide(L)'
;MAAELSTSINIKEPRWDQSTFVGRAKHFFTVTDPRNILLTNEQLAHAHKIITDYRQGVVSPGLTEDELWRAKYVFDSAFHPDTGEKMILIGRMSAQVPMNMTITGCMMTFYKSTPAVLFWQWINQSFNAIVNYTNRSGDAPITVSQLGTAYVSATTGAVATALGLNALTKHVSPLIGRFVPFAAVAAANCINIPLMRQRELQHGIPITDENDNRLGESTKAAQQAISQVVVSRILMASPGMGTNIFVSMSVSRLEPELQEKIRANHPGVERVYFNKGL
;
A
#
# COMPACT_ATOMS: atom_id res chain seq x y z
N MET A 1 -12.75 -24.68 37.25
CA MET A 1 -13.80 -23.66 37.00
C MET A 1 -13.20 -22.67 36.03
N ALA A 2 -13.73 -22.59 34.81
CA ALA A 2 -13.29 -21.56 33.85
C ALA A 2 -13.67 -20.20 34.44
N ALA A 3 -12.70 -19.29 34.56
CA ALA A 3 -12.98 -17.93 34.98
C ALA A 3 -13.99 -17.33 33.97
N GLU A 4 -15.13 -16.86 34.45
CA GLU A 4 -16.09 -16.15 33.60
C GLU A 4 -15.38 -14.93 33.01
N LEU A 5 -15.36 -14.83 31.69
CA LEU A 5 -14.71 -13.71 31.02
C LEU A 5 -15.42 -12.42 31.40
N SER A 6 -14.73 -11.54 32.12
CA SER A 6 -15.24 -10.22 32.45
C SER A 6 -15.61 -9.47 31.17
N THR A 7 -16.79 -8.86 31.13
CA THR A 7 -17.22 -7.93 30.06
C THR A 7 -16.45 -6.61 30.05
N SER A 8 -15.42 -6.48 30.90
CA SER A 8 -14.55 -5.29 30.99
C SER A 8 -13.52 -5.17 29.86
N ILE A 9 -13.35 -6.17 28.99
CA ILE A 9 -12.36 -6.09 27.91
C ILE A 9 -12.90 -5.16 26.82
N ASN A 10 -12.22 -4.03 26.62
CA ASN A 10 -12.61 -3.06 25.61
C ASN A 10 -12.25 -3.53 24.19
N ILE A 11 -13.20 -4.18 23.52
CA ILE A 11 -13.05 -4.60 22.12
C ILE A 11 -13.38 -3.48 21.10
N LYS A 12 -13.58 -2.24 21.54
CA LYS A 12 -13.66 -1.09 20.62
C LYS A 12 -12.27 -0.61 20.21
N GLU A 13 -11.26 -0.90 21.02
CA GLU A 13 -9.88 -0.50 20.79
C GLU A 13 -9.01 -1.69 20.34
N PRO A 14 -7.87 -1.43 19.68
CA PRO A 14 -6.89 -2.46 19.39
C PRO A 14 -6.35 -3.11 20.67
N ARG A 15 -6.06 -4.43 20.64
CA ARG A 15 -5.48 -5.17 21.78
C ARG A 15 -4.19 -4.57 22.32
N TRP A 16 -3.36 -4.04 21.42
CA TRP A 16 -2.05 -3.51 21.76
C TRP A 16 -2.08 -1.99 21.77
N ASP A 17 -1.34 -1.41 22.71
CA ASP A 17 -1.25 0.04 22.88
C ASP A 17 -0.75 0.74 21.60
N GLN A 18 -1.62 1.58 21.03
CA GLN A 18 -1.34 2.33 19.82
C GLN A 18 -0.44 3.56 20.04
N SER A 19 -0.14 3.93 21.28
CA SER A 19 0.85 4.97 21.59
C SER A 19 2.27 4.52 21.22
N THR A 20 2.54 3.23 21.32
CA THR A 20 3.86 2.63 21.03
C THR A 20 3.98 2.19 19.57
N PHE A 21 5.18 2.33 18.99
CA PHE A 21 5.47 1.82 17.65
C PHE A 21 5.21 0.30 17.55
N VAL A 22 5.65 -0.47 18.55
CA VAL A 22 5.52 -1.93 18.56
C VAL A 22 4.06 -2.35 18.61
N GLY A 23 3.21 -1.66 19.38
CA GLY A 23 1.79 -1.96 19.44
C GLY A 23 1.07 -1.65 18.11
N ARG A 24 1.38 -0.52 17.48
CA ARG A 24 0.90 -0.20 16.12
C ARG A 24 1.34 -1.25 15.09
N ALA A 25 2.61 -1.66 15.13
CA ALA A 25 3.13 -2.67 14.23
C ALA A 25 2.44 -4.03 14.41
N LYS A 26 2.27 -4.51 15.66
CA LYS A 26 1.56 -5.76 15.95
C LYS A 26 0.12 -5.73 15.46
N HIS A 27 -0.58 -4.63 15.71
CA HIS A 27 -1.94 -4.43 15.21
C HIS A 27 -1.99 -4.51 13.68
N PHE A 28 -1.15 -3.72 13.01
CA PHE A 28 -1.10 -3.67 11.56
C PHE A 28 -0.81 -5.05 10.96
N PHE A 29 0.27 -5.72 11.36
CA PHE A 29 0.64 -7.03 10.82
C PHE A 29 -0.41 -8.11 11.02
N THR A 30 -1.18 -8.03 12.11
CA THR A 30 -2.23 -9.02 12.41
C THR A 30 -3.46 -8.80 11.51
N VAL A 31 -3.88 -7.55 11.32
CA VAL A 31 -5.03 -7.22 10.47
C VAL A 31 -4.71 -7.41 8.99
N THR A 32 -3.48 -7.08 8.57
CA THR A 32 -3.03 -7.21 7.18
C THR A 32 -2.44 -8.58 6.85
N ASP A 33 -2.54 -9.58 7.74
CA ASP A 33 -1.99 -10.91 7.52
C ASP A 33 -2.64 -11.57 6.28
N PRO A 34 -1.88 -11.89 5.23
CA PRO A 34 -2.43 -12.52 4.01
C PRO A 34 -3.12 -13.85 4.27
N ARG A 35 -2.79 -14.56 5.35
CA ARG A 35 -3.44 -15.83 5.71
C ARG A 35 -4.93 -15.64 6.02
N ASN A 36 -5.35 -14.43 6.40
CA ASN A 36 -6.76 -14.10 6.64
C ASN A 36 -7.62 -14.21 5.37
N ILE A 37 -7.02 -14.21 4.17
CA ILE A 37 -7.72 -14.44 2.90
C ILE A 37 -8.23 -15.89 2.81
N LEU A 38 -7.51 -16.84 3.43
CA LEU A 38 -7.81 -18.26 3.36
C LEU A 38 -8.88 -18.72 4.36
N LEU A 39 -9.39 -17.80 5.20
CA LEU A 39 -10.42 -18.11 6.19
C LEU A 39 -11.75 -18.42 5.51
N THR A 40 -12.40 -19.50 5.96
CA THR A 40 -13.68 -19.95 5.41
C THR A 40 -14.85 -19.09 5.87
N ASN A 41 -15.97 -19.16 5.16
CA ASN A 41 -17.17 -18.41 5.53
C ASN A 41 -17.70 -18.78 6.92
N GLU A 42 -17.55 -20.04 7.32
CA GLU A 42 -17.95 -20.55 8.64
C GLU A 42 -17.08 -19.95 9.74
N GLN A 43 -15.75 -19.88 9.53
CA GLN A 43 -14.83 -19.25 10.48
C GLN A 43 -15.13 -17.75 10.65
N LEU A 44 -15.43 -17.06 9.54
CA LEU A 44 -15.81 -15.64 9.58
C LEU A 44 -17.15 -15.43 10.28
N ALA A 45 -18.15 -16.28 10.02
CA ALA A 45 -19.46 -16.22 10.67
C ALA A 45 -19.36 -16.50 12.18
N HIS A 46 -18.51 -17.45 12.57
CA HIS A 46 -18.24 -17.75 13.97
C HIS A 46 -17.60 -16.56 14.69
N ALA A 47 -16.58 -15.94 14.10
CA ALA A 47 -15.95 -14.74 14.65
C ALA A 47 -16.95 -13.56 14.75
N HIS A 48 -17.77 -13.36 13.72
CA HIS A 48 -18.83 -12.36 13.72
C HIS A 48 -19.83 -12.57 14.85
N LYS A 49 -20.25 -13.82 15.09
CA LYS A 49 -21.16 -14.15 16.19
C LYS A 49 -20.53 -13.82 17.54
N ILE A 50 -19.31 -14.28 17.80
CA ILE A 50 -18.61 -14.00 19.07
C ILE A 50 -18.54 -12.50 19.36
N ILE A 51 -18.16 -11.69 18.37
CA ILE A 51 -18.01 -10.24 18.53
C ILE A 51 -19.37 -9.54 18.68
N THR A 52 -20.40 -9.99 17.97
CA THR A 52 -21.75 -9.43 18.10
C THR A 52 -22.34 -9.75 19.47
N ASP A 53 -22.24 -11.01 19.91
CA ASP A 53 -22.73 -11.46 21.22
C ASP A 53 -22.00 -10.70 22.34
N TYR A 54 -20.67 -10.58 22.27
CA TYR A 54 -19.87 -9.85 23.27
C TYR A 54 -20.23 -8.36 23.32
N ARG A 55 -20.47 -7.71 22.17
CA ARG A 55 -20.94 -6.30 22.11
C ARG A 55 -22.31 -6.11 22.76
N GLN A 56 -23.15 -7.15 22.79
CA GLN A 56 -24.45 -7.16 23.45
C GLN A 56 -24.37 -7.58 24.94
N GLY A 57 -23.16 -7.84 25.45
CA GLY A 57 -22.94 -8.30 26.82
C GLY A 57 -23.17 -9.81 27.03
N VAL A 58 -23.32 -10.58 25.94
CA VAL A 58 -23.51 -12.03 25.98
C VAL A 58 -22.15 -12.72 25.80
N VAL A 59 -21.69 -13.43 26.82
CA VAL A 59 -20.43 -14.18 26.79
C VAL A 59 -20.74 -15.67 26.70
N SER A 60 -20.24 -16.34 25.65
CA SER A 60 -20.42 -17.78 25.49
C SER A 60 -19.69 -18.55 26.61
N PRO A 61 -20.29 -19.62 27.18
CA PRO A 61 -19.65 -20.42 28.21
C PRO A 61 -18.30 -20.99 27.73
N GLY A 62 -17.22 -20.71 28.47
CA GLY A 62 -15.87 -21.18 28.16
C GLY A 62 -15.09 -20.34 27.17
N LEU A 63 -15.61 -19.20 26.69
CA LEU A 63 -14.85 -18.26 25.87
C LEU A 63 -13.68 -17.70 26.66
N THR A 64 -12.47 -17.84 26.12
CA THR A 64 -11.24 -17.28 26.71
C THR A 64 -10.90 -15.91 26.13
N GLU A 65 -10.05 -15.14 26.84
CA GLU A 65 -9.63 -13.80 26.37
C GLU A 65 -8.89 -13.89 25.03
N ASP A 66 -8.02 -14.89 24.88
CA ASP A 66 -7.29 -15.10 23.64
C ASP A 66 -8.22 -15.46 22.47
N GLU A 67 -9.29 -16.22 22.72
CA GLU A 67 -10.30 -16.53 21.72
C GLU A 67 -11.13 -15.31 21.34
N LEU A 68 -11.48 -14.47 22.31
CA LEU A 68 -12.16 -13.20 22.05
C LEU A 68 -11.30 -12.29 21.16
N TRP A 69 -10.02 -12.11 21.51
CA TRP A 69 -9.10 -11.31 20.68
C TRP A 69 -8.89 -11.94 19.30
N ARG A 70 -8.76 -13.27 19.21
CA ARG A 70 -8.65 -13.96 17.91
C ARG A 70 -9.90 -13.76 17.05
N ALA A 71 -11.08 -13.90 17.63
CA ALA A 71 -12.35 -13.62 16.95
C ALA A 71 -12.42 -12.16 16.50
N LYS A 72 -11.95 -11.23 17.34
CA LYS A 72 -11.89 -9.81 17.00
C LYS A 72 -10.98 -9.55 15.80
N TYR A 73 -9.80 -10.14 15.76
CA TYR A 73 -8.89 -9.97 14.61
C TYR A 73 -9.46 -10.53 13.32
N VAL A 74 -10.06 -11.73 13.40
CA VAL A 74 -10.74 -12.33 12.25
C VAL A 74 -11.88 -11.43 11.79
N PHE A 75 -12.66 -10.88 12.72
CA PHE A 75 -13.71 -9.92 12.45
C PHE A 75 -13.19 -8.65 11.77
N ASP A 76 -12.23 -7.96 12.39
CA ASP A 76 -11.63 -6.72 11.87
C ASP A 76 -10.98 -6.92 10.48
N SER A 77 -10.48 -8.13 10.19
CA SER A 77 -9.86 -8.44 8.89
C SER A 77 -10.85 -8.60 7.73
N ALA A 78 -12.13 -8.85 8.02
CA ALA A 78 -13.11 -9.29 7.04
C ALA A 78 -14.43 -8.50 7.04
N PHE A 79 -14.70 -7.72 8.09
CA PHE A 79 -15.92 -6.93 8.25
C PHE A 79 -15.59 -5.46 8.41
N HIS A 80 -16.42 -4.60 7.82
CA HIS A 80 -16.22 -3.16 7.88
C HIS A 80 -16.41 -2.67 9.33
N PRO A 81 -15.53 -1.82 9.87
CA PRO A 81 -15.58 -1.39 11.27
C PRO A 81 -16.90 -0.68 11.62
N ASP A 82 -17.37 0.18 10.72
CA ASP A 82 -18.56 1.01 10.97
C ASP A 82 -19.88 0.30 10.62
N THR A 83 -19.98 -0.34 9.44
CA THR A 83 -21.25 -0.98 9.01
C THR A 83 -21.42 -2.41 9.55
N GLY A 84 -20.33 -3.05 9.96
CA GLY A 84 -20.31 -4.48 10.32
C GLY A 84 -20.51 -5.42 9.14
N GLU A 85 -20.63 -4.90 7.91
CA GLU A 85 -20.86 -5.72 6.72
C GLU A 85 -19.60 -6.44 6.27
N LYS A 86 -19.77 -7.63 5.71
CA LYS A 86 -18.66 -8.42 5.17
C LYS A 86 -18.05 -7.73 3.95
N MET A 87 -16.76 -7.44 4.04
CA MET A 87 -15.99 -6.85 2.97
C MET A 87 -15.74 -7.84 1.83
N ILE A 88 -15.74 -7.32 0.59
CA ILE A 88 -15.32 -8.07 -0.61
C ILE A 88 -13.89 -8.57 -0.38
N LEU A 89 -13.62 -9.84 -0.70
CA LEU A 89 -12.35 -10.52 -0.41
C LEU A 89 -11.12 -9.71 -0.86
N ILE A 90 -11.13 -9.26 -2.12
CA ILE A 90 -10.03 -8.48 -2.70
C ILE A 90 -9.92 -7.06 -2.14
N GLY A 91 -10.97 -6.52 -1.53
CA GLY A 91 -10.95 -5.21 -0.88
C GLY A 91 -10.41 -5.26 0.56
N ARG A 92 -10.21 -6.45 1.13
CA ARG A 92 -9.69 -6.59 2.50
C ARG A 92 -8.24 -6.12 2.57
N MET A 93 -7.87 -5.53 3.71
CA MET A 93 -6.50 -5.12 3.98
C MET A 93 -5.49 -6.27 3.82
N SER A 94 -5.89 -7.50 4.19
CA SER A 94 -5.07 -8.72 4.01
C SER A 94 -4.76 -9.06 2.56
N ALA A 95 -5.61 -8.66 1.60
CA ALA A 95 -5.40 -8.88 0.17
C ALA A 95 -4.45 -7.87 -0.47
N GLN A 96 -4.18 -6.73 0.17
CA GLN A 96 -3.41 -5.64 -0.43
C GLN A 96 -1.98 -6.04 -0.80
N VAL A 97 -1.24 -6.61 0.14
CA VAL A 97 0.15 -7.04 -0.11
C VAL A 97 0.24 -8.06 -1.24
N PRO A 98 -0.45 -9.22 -1.19
CA PRO A 98 -0.33 -10.24 -2.24
C PRO A 98 -0.81 -9.74 -3.61
N MET A 99 -1.90 -8.98 -3.67
CA MET A 99 -2.42 -8.43 -4.92
C MET A 99 -1.48 -7.37 -5.50
N ASN A 100 -1.04 -6.39 -4.70
CA ASN A 100 -0.11 -5.36 -5.18
C ASN A 100 1.22 -5.95 -5.62
N MET A 101 1.75 -6.95 -4.92
CA MET A 101 2.96 -7.67 -5.34
C MET A 101 2.76 -8.36 -6.70
N THR A 102 1.64 -9.05 -6.87
CA THR A 102 1.32 -9.76 -8.12
C THR A 102 1.16 -8.78 -9.28
N ILE A 103 0.35 -7.73 -9.10
CA ILE A 103 0.11 -6.70 -10.11
C ILE A 103 1.42 -6.01 -10.48
N THR A 104 2.24 -5.62 -9.50
CA THR A 104 3.53 -4.98 -9.74
C THR A 104 4.49 -5.91 -10.48
N GLY A 105 4.55 -7.19 -10.08
CA GLY A 105 5.34 -8.21 -10.77
C GLY A 105 4.95 -8.35 -12.24
N CYS A 106 3.65 -8.41 -12.53
CA CYS A 106 3.15 -8.46 -13.90
C CYS A 106 3.42 -7.17 -14.68
N MET A 107 3.27 -5.99 -14.07
CA MET A 107 3.62 -4.71 -14.69
C MET A 107 5.10 -4.67 -15.07
N MET A 108 6.00 -5.15 -14.20
CA MET A 108 7.44 -5.22 -14.48
C MET A 108 7.79 -6.30 -15.50
N THR A 109 7.05 -7.40 -15.56
CA THR A 109 7.32 -8.50 -16.51
C THR A 109 6.89 -8.11 -17.92
N PHE A 110 5.73 -7.49 -18.06
CA PHE A 110 5.11 -7.20 -19.35
C PHE A 110 5.25 -5.73 -19.80
N TYR A 111 6.17 -4.97 -19.18
CA TYR A 111 6.34 -3.53 -19.40
C TYR A 111 6.69 -3.12 -20.84
N LYS A 112 7.21 -4.05 -21.66
CA LYS A 112 7.65 -3.78 -23.04
C LYS A 112 6.49 -3.65 -24.03
N SER A 113 5.33 -4.23 -23.71
CA SER A 113 4.17 -4.25 -24.61
C SER A 113 3.16 -3.18 -24.18
N THR A 114 2.90 -2.19 -25.03
CA THR A 114 1.94 -1.12 -24.75
C THR A 114 0.55 -1.64 -24.37
N PRO A 115 -0.06 -2.61 -25.09
CA PRO A 115 -1.32 -3.21 -24.66
C PRO A 115 -1.25 -3.85 -23.27
N ALA A 116 -0.14 -4.51 -22.94
CA ALA A 116 0.03 -5.12 -21.63
C ALA A 116 0.19 -4.06 -20.53
N VAL A 117 0.93 -2.97 -20.80
CA VAL A 117 1.03 -1.83 -19.88
C VAL A 117 -0.33 -1.23 -19.60
N LEU A 118 -1.15 -1.00 -20.64
CA LEU A 118 -2.52 -0.47 -20.48
C LEU A 118 -3.39 -1.41 -19.63
N PHE A 119 -3.36 -2.70 -19.94
CA PHE A 119 -4.13 -3.72 -19.22
C PHE A 119 -3.74 -3.77 -17.74
N TRP A 120 -2.45 -3.85 -17.43
CA TRP A 120 -2.00 -3.97 -16.05
C TRP A 120 -2.15 -2.67 -15.25
N GLN A 121 -2.04 -1.50 -15.89
CA GLN A 121 -2.38 -0.24 -15.25
C GLN A 121 -3.88 -0.15 -14.92
N TRP A 122 -4.74 -0.59 -15.82
CA TRP A 122 -6.18 -0.67 -15.58
C TRP A 122 -6.52 -1.61 -14.42
N ILE A 123 -5.91 -2.80 -14.37
CA ILE A 123 -6.04 -3.74 -13.24
C ILE A 123 -5.59 -3.08 -11.93
N ASN A 124 -4.43 -2.42 -11.92
CA ASN A 124 -3.88 -1.76 -10.75
C ASN A 124 -4.84 -0.68 -10.20
N GLN A 125 -5.35 0.19 -11.06
CA GLN A 125 -6.27 1.24 -10.62
C GLN A 125 -7.64 0.68 -10.20
N SER A 126 -8.09 -0.40 -10.85
CA SER A 126 -9.34 -1.08 -10.47
C SER A 126 -9.21 -1.67 -9.07
N PHE A 127 -8.08 -2.31 -8.78
CA PHE A 127 -7.77 -2.84 -7.46
C PHE A 127 -7.73 -1.74 -6.40
N ASN A 128 -7.01 -0.64 -6.66
CA ASN A 128 -6.94 0.50 -5.75
C ASN A 128 -8.32 1.13 -5.49
N ALA A 129 -9.17 1.24 -6.52
CA ALA A 129 -10.53 1.75 -6.37
C ALA A 129 -11.39 0.83 -5.47
N ILE A 130 -11.29 -0.49 -5.63
CA ILE A 130 -11.99 -1.46 -4.79
C ILE A 130 -11.52 -1.37 -3.34
N VAL A 131 -10.20 -1.33 -3.11
CA VAL A 131 -9.64 -1.17 -1.78
C VAL A 131 -10.10 0.13 -1.11
N ASN A 132 -10.07 1.25 -1.83
CA ASN A 132 -10.53 2.54 -1.31
C ASN A 132 -12.04 2.55 -1.02
N TYR A 133 -12.85 1.91 -1.87
CA TYR A 133 -14.28 1.76 -1.63
C TYR A 133 -14.53 0.91 -0.38
N THR A 134 -13.86 -0.23 -0.25
CA THR A 134 -14.07 -1.18 0.85
C THR A 134 -13.57 -0.66 2.21
N ASN A 135 -12.52 0.16 2.24
CA ASN A 135 -11.91 0.67 3.49
C ASN A 135 -12.23 2.15 3.76
N ARG A 136 -13.32 2.67 3.19
CA ARG A 136 -13.75 4.06 3.42
C ARG A 136 -14.20 4.25 4.86
N SER A 137 -13.88 5.39 5.48
CA SER A 137 -14.41 5.73 6.81
C SER A 137 -15.91 5.99 6.76
N GLY A 138 -16.65 5.47 7.74
CA GLY A 138 -18.08 5.71 7.91
C GLY A 138 -18.43 7.17 8.23
N ASP A 139 -17.55 7.86 8.96
CA ASP A 139 -17.73 9.26 9.38
C ASP A 139 -17.44 10.29 8.27
N ALA A 140 -16.80 9.86 7.18
CA ALA A 140 -16.47 10.70 6.04
C ALA A 140 -16.68 9.94 4.72
N PRO A 141 -17.93 9.57 4.39
CA PRO A 141 -18.21 8.75 3.23
C PRO A 141 -17.66 9.41 1.96
N ILE A 142 -16.89 8.64 1.19
CA ILE A 142 -16.42 9.04 -0.14
C ILE A 142 -17.60 8.87 -1.09
N THR A 143 -17.98 9.92 -1.82
CA THR A 143 -19.08 9.80 -2.78
C THR A 143 -18.65 8.93 -3.97
N VAL A 144 -19.61 8.22 -4.57
CA VAL A 144 -19.34 7.40 -5.79
C VAL A 144 -18.75 8.27 -6.91
N SER A 145 -19.17 9.53 -7.00
CA SER A 145 -18.62 10.51 -7.95
C SER A 145 -17.14 10.84 -7.66
N GLN A 146 -16.76 11.03 -6.40
CA GLN A 146 -15.36 11.22 -6.00
C GLN A 146 -14.52 9.99 -6.30
N LEU A 147 -15.02 8.78 -6.00
CA LEU A 147 -14.33 7.53 -6.32
C LEU A 147 -14.15 7.35 -7.83
N GLY A 148 -15.18 7.63 -8.63
CA GLY A 148 -15.12 7.58 -10.09
C GLY A 148 -14.14 8.59 -10.67
N THR A 149 -14.14 9.82 -10.16
CA THR A 149 -13.20 10.87 -10.56
C THR A 149 -11.76 10.48 -10.21
N ALA A 150 -11.53 9.98 -9.00
CA ALA A 150 -10.22 9.47 -8.58
C ALA A 150 -9.77 8.30 -9.46
N TYR A 151 -10.66 7.36 -9.78
CA TYR A 151 -10.35 6.22 -10.63
C TYR A 151 -9.98 6.61 -12.06
N VAL A 152 -10.77 7.48 -12.71
CA VAL A 152 -10.49 7.94 -14.08
C VAL A 152 -9.19 8.75 -14.11
N SER A 153 -9.02 9.71 -13.21
CA SER A 153 -7.81 10.53 -13.14
C SER A 153 -6.56 9.71 -12.85
N ALA A 154 -6.62 8.74 -11.93
CA ALA A 154 -5.52 7.84 -11.63
C ALA A 154 -5.19 6.93 -12.81
N THR A 155 -6.19 6.40 -13.51
CA THR A 155 -5.99 5.54 -14.70
C THR A 155 -5.35 6.32 -15.84
N THR A 156 -5.89 7.49 -16.17
CA THR A 156 -5.32 8.36 -17.21
C THR A 156 -3.90 8.80 -16.85
N GLY A 157 -3.67 9.23 -15.61
CA GLY A 157 -2.36 9.66 -15.13
C GLY A 157 -1.32 8.54 -15.15
N ALA A 158 -1.69 7.34 -14.69
CA ALA A 158 -0.80 6.18 -14.67
C ALA A 158 -0.42 5.72 -16.09
N VAL A 159 -1.39 5.67 -17.01
CA VAL A 159 -1.14 5.34 -18.41
C VAL A 159 -0.28 6.40 -19.09
N ALA A 160 -0.62 7.68 -18.95
CA ALA A 160 0.14 8.78 -19.55
C ALA A 160 1.60 8.78 -19.05
N THR A 161 1.80 8.55 -17.75
CA THR A 161 3.13 8.45 -17.15
C THR A 161 3.90 7.26 -17.70
N ALA A 162 3.30 6.06 -17.73
CA ALA A 162 3.97 4.86 -18.21
C ALA A 162 4.39 4.98 -19.68
N LEU A 163 3.52 5.50 -20.54
CA LEU A 163 3.82 5.71 -21.96
C LEU A 163 4.85 6.84 -22.17
N GLY A 164 4.71 7.94 -21.43
CA GLY A 164 5.62 9.09 -21.50
C GLY A 164 7.05 8.72 -21.10
N LEU A 165 7.21 7.96 -20.02
CA LEU A 165 8.53 7.48 -19.59
C LEU A 165 9.14 6.47 -20.57
N ASN A 166 8.33 5.57 -21.11
CA ASN A 166 8.77 4.64 -22.15
C ASN A 166 9.19 5.35 -23.46
N ALA A 167 8.62 6.52 -23.76
CA ALA A 167 9.05 7.34 -24.88
C ALA A 167 10.35 8.10 -24.55
N LEU A 168 10.42 8.72 -23.38
CA LEU A 168 11.59 9.50 -22.93
C LEU A 168 12.87 8.67 -22.87
N THR A 169 12.79 7.40 -22.42
CA THR A 169 13.95 6.50 -22.35
C THR A 169 14.59 6.22 -23.72
N LYS A 170 13.88 6.42 -24.83
CA LYS A 170 14.41 6.24 -26.19
C LYS A 170 15.25 7.43 -26.69
N HIS A 171 15.14 8.59 -26.05
CA HIS A 171 15.74 9.85 -26.52
C HIS A 171 16.82 10.42 -25.59
N VAL A 172 17.05 9.81 -24.42
CA VAL A 172 18.06 10.27 -23.45
C VAL A 172 19.31 9.39 -23.48
N SER A 173 20.45 9.96 -23.13
CA SER A 173 21.69 9.18 -23.01
C SER A 173 21.52 8.04 -21.99
N PRO A 174 22.19 6.89 -22.16
CA PRO A 174 22.04 5.76 -21.24
C PRO A 174 22.35 6.08 -19.77
N LEU A 175 23.14 7.14 -19.50
CA LEU A 175 23.44 7.60 -18.15
C LEU A 175 22.27 8.39 -17.54
N ILE A 176 21.63 9.27 -18.31
CA ILE A 176 20.45 10.03 -17.88
C ILE A 176 19.22 9.11 -17.80
N GLY A 177 19.12 8.13 -18.71
CA GLY A 177 18.07 7.11 -18.73
C GLY A 177 17.95 6.33 -17.41
N ARG A 178 19.05 6.21 -16.65
CA ARG A 178 19.05 5.54 -15.33
C ARG A 178 18.33 6.33 -14.23
N PHE A 179 18.21 7.66 -14.37
CA PHE A 179 17.48 8.50 -13.41
C PHE A 179 15.98 8.64 -13.75
N VAL A 180 15.57 8.24 -14.95
CA VAL A 180 14.17 8.33 -15.41
C VAL A 180 13.19 7.61 -14.47
N PRO A 181 13.46 6.38 -13.97
CA PRO A 181 12.57 5.72 -13.01
C PRO A 181 12.44 6.48 -11.68
N PHE A 182 13.50 7.12 -11.20
CA PHE A 182 13.43 7.93 -9.97
C PHE A 182 12.61 9.20 -10.20
N ALA A 183 12.89 9.93 -11.29
CA ALA A 183 12.13 11.13 -11.66
C ALA A 183 10.65 10.84 -11.88
N ALA A 184 10.34 9.68 -12.47
CA ALA A 184 8.99 9.16 -12.63
C ALA A 184 8.26 8.98 -11.30
N VAL A 185 8.88 8.26 -10.36
CA VAL A 185 8.29 8.01 -9.04
C VAL A 185 8.14 9.32 -8.27
N ALA A 186 9.10 10.23 -8.37
CA ALA A 186 9.00 11.55 -7.76
C ALA A 186 7.81 12.35 -8.30
N ALA A 187 7.71 12.48 -9.62
CA ALA A 187 6.59 13.16 -10.28
C ALA A 187 5.25 12.51 -9.94
N ALA A 188 5.17 11.18 -9.98
CA ALA A 188 3.96 10.45 -9.64
C ALA A 188 3.50 10.70 -8.19
N ASN A 189 4.42 10.72 -7.22
CA ASN A 189 4.08 11.02 -5.82
C ASN A 189 3.64 12.48 -5.63
N CYS A 190 4.25 13.42 -6.36
CA CYS A 190 3.85 14.83 -6.34
C CYS A 190 2.43 15.07 -6.88
N ILE A 191 1.94 14.21 -7.77
CA ILE A 191 0.59 14.32 -8.35
C ILE A 191 -0.42 13.49 -7.56
N ASN A 192 -0.11 12.23 -7.30
CA ASN A 192 -1.05 11.26 -6.73
C ASN A 192 -1.47 11.64 -5.30
N ILE A 193 -0.51 12.02 -4.44
CA ILE A 193 -0.83 12.28 -3.02
C ILE A 193 -1.74 13.50 -2.86
N PRO A 194 -1.45 14.68 -3.44
CA PRO A 194 -2.36 15.82 -3.34
C PRO A 194 -3.75 15.55 -3.93
N LEU A 195 -3.83 14.79 -5.02
CA LEU A 195 -5.10 14.44 -5.66
C LEU A 195 -5.94 13.50 -4.78
N MET A 196 -5.32 12.44 -4.23
CA MET A 196 -5.98 11.54 -3.28
C MET A 196 -6.41 12.25 -1.99
N ARG A 197 -5.68 13.28 -1.58
CA ARG A 197 -5.95 14.08 -0.37
C ARG A 197 -6.59 15.43 -0.67
N GLN A 198 -7.25 15.58 -1.82
CA GLN A 198 -7.87 16.84 -2.22
C GLN A 198 -8.93 17.31 -1.21
N ARG A 199 -9.66 16.38 -0.58
CA ARG A 199 -10.67 16.72 0.44
C ARG A 199 -10.03 17.39 1.65
N GLU A 200 -8.91 16.85 2.15
CA GLU A 200 -8.13 17.39 3.27
C GLU A 200 -7.59 18.78 2.92
N LEU A 201 -7.16 18.99 1.67
CA LEU A 201 -6.69 20.30 1.18
C LEU A 201 -7.81 21.35 1.09
N GLN A 202 -9.05 20.92 0.79
CA GLN A 202 -10.21 21.81 0.66
C GLN A 202 -10.89 22.11 2.00
N HIS A 203 -11.05 21.11 2.86
CA HIS A 203 -11.86 21.18 4.08
C HIS A 203 -11.02 21.24 5.36
N GLY A 204 -9.74 20.88 5.28
CA GLY A 204 -8.83 20.82 6.42
C GLY A 204 -8.71 19.43 7.03
N ILE A 205 -7.79 19.34 7.99
CA ILE A 205 -7.65 18.20 8.91
C ILE A 205 -7.85 18.67 10.35
N PRO A 206 -8.32 17.79 11.25
CA PRO A 206 -8.53 18.15 12.65
C PRO A 206 -7.20 18.50 13.31
N ILE A 207 -7.21 19.60 14.05
CA ILE A 207 -6.10 20.03 14.92
C ILE A 207 -6.50 19.83 16.38
N THR A 208 -5.60 19.25 17.17
CA THR A 208 -5.78 19.03 18.60
C THR A 208 -4.75 19.81 19.40
N ASP A 209 -5.07 20.10 20.66
CA ASP A 209 -4.10 20.60 21.64
C ASP A 209 -3.27 19.45 22.25
N GLU A 210 -2.38 19.78 23.19
CA GLU A 210 -1.53 18.82 23.91
C GLU A 210 -2.31 17.84 24.80
N ASN A 211 -3.60 18.12 25.06
CA ASN A 211 -4.49 17.29 25.85
C ASN A 211 -5.49 16.51 24.96
N ASP A 212 -5.21 16.39 23.66
CA ASP A 212 -6.06 15.75 22.63
C ASP A 212 -7.45 16.40 22.45
N ASN A 213 -7.66 17.63 22.92
CA ASN A 213 -8.90 18.34 22.65
C ASN A 213 -8.90 18.89 21.22
N ARG A 214 -9.94 18.56 20.44
CA ARG A 214 -10.09 19.04 19.07
C ARG A 214 -10.40 20.53 19.04
N LEU A 215 -9.50 21.32 18.45
CA LEU A 215 -9.58 22.78 18.33
C LEU A 215 -10.30 23.26 17.06
N GLY A 216 -10.34 22.44 16.02
CA GLY A 216 -10.99 22.77 14.74
C GLY A 216 -10.36 22.04 13.55
N GLU A 217 -10.62 22.54 12.35
CA GLU A 217 -10.09 22.02 11.08
C GLU A 217 -9.13 23.04 10.45
N SER A 218 -7.98 22.57 9.92
CA SER A 218 -6.97 23.45 9.30
C SER A 218 -6.49 22.93 7.94
N THR A 219 -6.71 23.72 6.89
CA THR A 219 -6.18 23.45 5.54
C THR A 219 -4.68 23.70 5.45
N LYS A 220 -4.13 24.62 6.26
CA LYS A 220 -2.68 24.86 6.34
C LYS A 220 -1.93 23.67 6.94
N ALA A 221 -2.50 23.08 8.01
CA ALA A 221 -1.96 21.86 8.60
C ALA A 221 -1.99 20.70 7.58
N ALA A 222 -3.10 20.58 6.83
CA ALA A 222 -3.23 19.60 5.75
C ALA A 222 -2.14 19.77 4.67
N GLN A 223 -1.93 21.00 4.18
CA GLN A 223 -0.88 21.30 3.20
C GLN A 223 0.50 20.89 3.69
N GLN A 224 0.87 21.28 4.91
CA GLN A 224 2.17 20.94 5.49
C GLN A 224 2.34 19.42 5.64
N ALA A 225 1.34 18.72 6.18
CA ALA A 225 1.36 17.27 6.34
C ALA A 225 1.48 16.56 4.99
N ILE A 226 0.72 17.00 3.99
CA ILE A 226 0.74 16.43 2.63
C ILE A 226 2.10 16.65 1.97
N SER A 227 2.68 17.85 2.07
CA SER A 227 4.03 18.12 1.54
C SER A 227 5.09 17.24 2.18
N GLN A 228 5.05 17.07 3.50
CA GLN A 228 5.96 16.17 4.21
C GLN A 228 5.80 14.72 3.76
N VAL A 229 4.57 14.27 3.53
CA VAL A 229 4.28 12.91 3.02
C VAL A 229 4.84 12.73 1.61
N VAL A 230 4.70 13.72 0.71
CA VAL A 230 5.29 13.68 -0.64
C VAL A 230 6.81 13.52 -0.55
N VAL A 231 7.48 14.39 0.21
CA VAL A 231 8.93 14.35 0.38
C VAL A 231 9.38 13.00 0.96
N SER A 232 8.71 12.53 2.01
CA SER A 232 9.00 11.24 2.65
C SER A 232 8.89 10.08 1.65
N ARG A 233 7.82 10.02 0.85
CA ARG A 233 7.65 8.95 -0.16
C ARG A 233 8.73 8.96 -1.23
N ILE A 234 9.16 10.14 -1.67
CA ILE A 234 10.25 10.28 -2.64
C ILE A 234 11.56 9.76 -2.01
N LEU A 235 11.86 10.19 -0.79
CA LEU A 235 13.06 9.76 -0.06
C LEU A 235 13.08 8.26 0.22
N MET A 236 11.93 7.64 0.48
CA MET A 236 11.83 6.18 0.64
C MET A 236 12.17 5.41 -0.64
N ALA A 237 11.91 5.98 -1.83
CA ALA A 237 12.26 5.36 -3.11
C ALA A 237 13.74 5.55 -3.48
N SER A 238 14.42 6.55 -2.89
CA SER A 238 15.80 6.92 -3.23
C SER A 238 16.83 5.79 -3.00
N PRO A 239 16.84 4.99 -1.91
CA PRO A 239 17.87 3.98 -1.70
C PRO A 239 17.81 2.86 -2.73
N GLY A 240 16.60 2.35 -3.03
CA GLY A 240 16.41 1.25 -3.99
C GLY A 240 16.71 1.68 -5.43
N MET A 241 16.32 2.91 -5.80
CA MET A 241 16.55 3.40 -7.16
C MET A 241 17.94 3.97 -7.36
N GLY A 242 18.53 4.63 -6.36
CA GLY A 242 19.87 5.24 -6.44
C GLY A 242 21.00 4.21 -6.43
N THR A 243 20.89 3.14 -5.63
CA THR A 243 21.90 2.07 -5.60
C THR A 243 21.96 1.28 -6.90
N ASN A 244 20.82 1.10 -7.57
CA ASN A 244 20.72 0.39 -8.86
C ASN A 244 21.42 1.12 -10.02
N ILE A 245 21.67 2.43 -9.91
CA ILE A 245 22.29 3.24 -10.98
C ILE A 245 23.79 2.97 -11.12
N PHE A 246 24.45 2.54 -10.03
CA PHE A 246 25.90 2.34 -9.95
C PHE A 246 26.34 0.87 -10.02
N VAL A 247 25.42 -0.04 -10.34
CA VAL A 247 25.74 -1.46 -10.41
C VAL A 247 26.68 -1.70 -11.60
N SER A 248 27.90 -2.09 -11.27
CA SER A 248 28.94 -2.44 -12.22
C SER A 248 29.65 -3.71 -11.75
N MET A 249 30.19 -4.44 -12.71
CA MET A 249 31.07 -5.57 -12.45
C MET A 249 32.33 -5.45 -13.28
N SER A 250 33.44 -5.95 -12.76
CA SER A 250 34.66 -6.07 -13.54
C SER A 250 34.45 -7.06 -14.67
N VAL A 251 35.03 -6.77 -15.84
CA VAL A 251 35.02 -7.69 -16.98
C VAL A 251 35.61 -9.05 -16.59
N SER A 252 36.57 -9.10 -15.65
CA SER A 252 37.16 -10.36 -15.18
C SER A 252 36.18 -11.30 -14.47
N ARG A 253 34.99 -10.80 -14.09
CA ARG A 253 33.92 -11.58 -13.43
C ARG A 253 32.84 -12.06 -14.41
N LEU A 254 32.96 -11.73 -15.70
CA LEU A 254 32.06 -12.21 -16.75
C LEU A 254 32.45 -13.61 -17.22
N GLU A 255 31.59 -14.23 -18.02
CA GLU A 255 31.86 -15.51 -18.67
C GLU A 255 33.09 -15.40 -19.59
N PRO A 256 34.00 -16.40 -19.63
CA PRO A 256 35.27 -16.32 -20.38
C PRO A 256 35.11 -15.91 -21.85
N GLU A 257 34.12 -16.47 -22.53
CA GLU A 257 33.81 -16.15 -23.93
C GLU A 257 33.47 -14.66 -24.13
N LEU A 258 32.76 -14.06 -23.17
CA LEU A 258 32.39 -12.65 -23.20
C LEU A 258 33.59 -11.76 -22.85
N GLN A 259 34.47 -12.21 -21.96
CA GLN A 259 35.72 -11.50 -21.66
C GLN A 259 36.61 -11.37 -22.90
N GLU A 260 36.81 -12.47 -23.64
CA GLU A 260 37.61 -12.49 -24.86
C GLU A 260 37.02 -11.55 -25.91
N LYS A 261 35.69 -11.60 -26.09
CA LYS A 261 34.99 -10.72 -27.03
C LYS A 261 35.11 -9.24 -26.66
N ILE A 262 35.05 -8.90 -25.37
CA ILE A 262 35.22 -7.52 -24.89
C ILE A 262 36.67 -7.07 -25.06
N ARG A 263 37.66 -7.91 -24.72
CA ARG A 263 39.09 -7.57 -24.90
C ARG A 263 39.47 -7.39 -26.36
N ALA A 264 38.87 -8.16 -27.27
CA ALA A 264 39.11 -8.05 -28.71
C ALA A 264 38.51 -6.77 -29.31
N ASN A 265 37.28 -6.40 -28.93
CA ASN A 265 36.55 -5.28 -29.54
C ASN A 265 36.70 -3.95 -28.77
N HIS A 266 36.96 -4.01 -27.46
CA HIS A 266 37.01 -2.88 -26.54
C HIS A 266 38.11 -3.09 -25.46
N PRO A 267 39.41 -3.12 -25.86
CA PRO A 267 40.52 -3.52 -24.99
C PRO A 267 40.72 -2.65 -23.73
N GLY A 268 40.20 -1.41 -23.72
CA GLY A 268 40.28 -0.50 -22.56
C GLY A 268 39.12 -0.60 -21.57
N VAL A 269 38.16 -1.50 -21.78
CA VAL A 269 36.98 -1.61 -20.90
C VAL A 269 37.27 -2.60 -19.77
N GLU A 270 37.42 -2.09 -18.55
CA GLU A 270 37.65 -2.91 -17.35
C GLU A 270 36.38 -3.18 -16.53
N ARG A 271 35.36 -2.33 -16.70
CA ARG A 271 34.08 -2.43 -15.99
C ARG A 271 32.92 -2.37 -16.95
N VAL A 272 31.95 -3.25 -16.74
CA VAL A 272 30.65 -3.22 -17.41
C VAL A 272 29.57 -2.84 -16.41
N TYR A 273 28.55 -2.16 -16.91
CA TYR A 273 27.38 -1.75 -16.14
C TYR A 273 26.17 -2.54 -16.64
N PHE A 274 25.32 -2.99 -15.73
CA PHE A 274 24.13 -3.74 -16.08
C PHE A 274 22.94 -3.25 -15.28
N ASN A 275 21.75 -3.42 -15.83
CA ASN A 275 20.53 -3.00 -15.18
C ASN A 275 20.12 -4.08 -14.18
N LYS A 276 20.11 -3.77 -12.88
CA LYS A 276 19.58 -4.67 -11.85
C LYS A 276 18.05 -4.54 -11.84
N GLY A 277 17.42 -5.08 -12.87
CA GLY A 277 15.97 -5.10 -13.07
C GLY A 277 15.35 -6.47 -12.77
N LEU A 278 15.92 -7.22 -11.82
CA LEU A 278 15.43 -8.48 -11.29
C LEU A 278 15.17 -8.31 -9.79
#